data_AF-A0A7X3Q1D4-F1
#
_entry.id   AF-A0A7X3Q1D4-F1
#
_cell.length_a   1.000
_cell.length_b   1.000
_cell.length_c   1.000
_cell.angle_alpha   90.00
_cell.angle_beta   90.00
_cell.angle_gamma   90.00
#
_symmetry.space_group_name_H-M   'P 1'
#
loop_
_entity.id
_entity.type
_entity.pdbx_description
1 polymer ?
#
loop_
_entity_poly.entity_id
_entity_poly.type
_entity_poly.pdbx_seq_one_letter_code
_entity_poly.pdbx_strand_id
1 'polypeptide(L)'
;LGWAHSFEVWNPEGARVGGLYGLRVGPLFGAESMFHRATDASKIALLALCRFAPRDGIALIDVQLPTPHLDSLGAEAIPRAEYLRRIAAAGL
;
A
#
# COMPACT_ATOMS: atom_id res chain seq x y z
N LEU A 1 -3.26 3.21 -19.73
CA LEU A 1 -3.96 3.75 -18.53
C LEU A 1 -2.96 4.06 -17.41
N GLY A 2 -2.08 3.14 -17.00
CA GLY A 2 -0.93 3.51 -16.14
C GLY A 2 -1.28 3.77 -14.66
N TRP A 3 -2.45 3.32 -14.22
CA TRP A 3 -2.96 3.54 -12.86
C TRP A 3 -2.59 2.41 -11.89
N ALA A 4 -2.36 1.20 -12.41
CA ALA A 4 -1.96 0.07 -11.59
C ALA A 4 -0.45 0.02 -11.43
N HIS A 5 0.03 -0.17 -10.20
CA HIS A 5 1.45 -0.28 -9.87
C HIS A 5 1.69 -1.44 -8.91
N SER A 6 2.88 -2.03 -8.98
CA SER A 6 3.32 -3.11 -8.11
C SER A 6 4.63 -2.77 -7.38
N PHE A 7 4.77 -3.30 -6.18
CA PHE A 7 6.00 -3.39 -5.42
C PHE A 7 6.37 -4.86 -5.31
N GLU A 8 7.55 -5.23 -5.81
CA GLU A 8 7.97 -6.63 -5.90
C GLU A 8 9.21 -6.88 -5.04
N VAL A 9 9.23 -8.02 -4.36
CA VAL A 9 10.35 -8.44 -3.51
C VAL A 9 11.01 -9.64 -4.15
N TRP A 10 12.30 -9.49 -4.45
CA TRP A 10 13.14 -10.48 -5.09
C TRP A 10 14.23 -10.92 -4.13
N ASN A 11 14.52 -12.22 -4.08
CA ASN A 11 15.65 -12.75 -3.31
C ASN A 11 16.97 -12.63 -4.11
N PRO A 12 18.13 -12.85 -3.48
CA PRO A 12 19.43 -12.79 -4.16
C PRO A 12 19.57 -13.76 -5.35
N GLU A 13 18.81 -14.85 -5.34
CA GLU A 13 18.78 -15.85 -6.42
C GLU A 13 17.91 -15.41 -7.62
N GLY A 14 17.28 -14.24 -7.57
CA GLY A 14 16.48 -13.69 -8.67
C GLY A 14 15.06 -14.26 -8.76
N ALA A 15 14.52 -14.83 -7.69
CA ALA A 15 13.14 -15.29 -7.61
C ALA A 15 12.23 -14.25 -6.91
N ARG A 16 11.02 -14.05 -7.45
CA ARG A 16 9.99 -13.20 -6.84
C ARG A 16 9.34 -13.91 -5.64
N VAL A 17 9.68 -13.44 -4.45
CA VAL A 17 9.30 -14.04 -3.16
C VAL A 17 8.19 -13.28 -2.44
N GLY A 18 7.74 -12.14 -2.96
CA GLY A 18 6.58 -11.43 -2.45
C GLY A 18 6.25 -10.20 -3.27
N GLY A 19 5.17 -9.53 -2.89
CA GLY A 19 4.81 -8.26 -3.50
C GLY A 19 3.44 -7.76 -3.07
N LEU A 20 3.13 -6.55 -3.52
CA LEU A 20 1.88 -5.85 -3.35
C LEU A 20 1.54 -5.13 -4.65
N TYR A 21 0.26 -5.07 -5.01
CA TYR A 21 -0.19 -4.23 -6.11
C TYR A 21 -1.38 -3.38 -5.69
N GLY A 22 -1.57 -2.28 -6.40
CA GLY A 22 -2.66 -1.35 -6.14
C GLY A 22 -2.91 -0.37 -7.26
N LEU A 23 -3.93 0.46 -7.07
CA LEU A 23 -4.31 1.54 -7.97
C LEU A 23 -3.89 2.88 -7.39
N ARG A 24 -3.22 3.70 -8.19
CA ARG A 24 -2.94 5.10 -7.88
C ARG A 24 -3.94 6.00 -8.59
N VAL A 25 -4.65 6.81 -7.81
CA VAL A 25 -5.48 7.90 -8.31
C VAL A 25 -5.01 9.17 -7.60
N GLY A 26 -4.26 10.01 -8.31
CA GLY A 26 -3.63 11.20 -7.74
C GLY A 26 -2.80 10.89 -6.47
N PRO A 27 -3.13 11.48 -5.31
CA PRO A 27 -2.48 11.28 -4.01
C PRO A 27 -2.95 10.04 -3.23
N LEU A 28 -3.91 9.26 -3.76
CA LEU A 28 -4.40 8.03 -3.12
C LEU A 28 -3.78 6.80 -3.77
N PHE A 29 -3.33 5.86 -2.94
CA PHE A 29 -2.96 4.53 -3.37
C PHE A 29 -3.87 3.49 -2.71
N GLY A 30 -4.76 2.87 -3.49
CA GLY A 30 -5.56 1.73 -3.05
C GLY A 30 -4.75 0.44 -3.12
N ALA A 31 -4.36 -0.11 -1.98
CA ALA A 31 -3.53 -1.30 -1.86
C ALA A 31 -4.38 -2.59 -1.96
N GLU A 32 -4.72 -2.97 -3.19
CA GLU A 32 -5.63 -4.07 -3.50
C GLU A 32 -5.26 -5.43 -2.89
N SER A 33 -4.01 -5.87 -3.06
CA SER A 33 -3.60 -7.18 -2.51
C SER A 33 -2.09 -7.32 -2.39
N MET A 34 -1.69 -8.29 -1.57
CA MET A 34 -0.31 -8.68 -1.35
C MET A 34 -0.15 -10.20 -1.28
N PHE A 35 1.04 -10.69 -1.61
CA PHE A 35 1.40 -12.09 -1.48
C PHE A 35 2.83 -12.23 -0.95
N HIS A 36 3.14 -13.43 -0.43
CA HIS A 36 4.48 -13.80 0.01
C HIS A 36 4.71 -15.29 -0.22
N ARG A 37 5.97 -15.65 -0.46
CA ARG A 37 6.51 -17.01 -0.58
C ARG A 37 7.73 -17.24 0.31
N ALA A 38 8.27 -16.16 0.88
CA ALA A 38 9.27 -16.17 1.93
C ALA A 38 8.75 -15.37 3.13
N THR A 39 9.28 -15.66 4.31
CA THR A 39 8.95 -14.94 5.54
C THR A 39 9.12 -13.43 5.35
N ASP A 40 8.12 -12.67 5.79
CA ASP A 40 8.07 -11.20 5.76
C ASP A 40 8.14 -10.50 4.39
N ALA A 41 8.13 -11.24 3.28
CA ALA A 41 8.28 -10.62 1.95
C ALA A 41 7.14 -9.64 1.61
N SER A 42 5.89 -9.91 2.01
CA SER A 42 4.79 -8.96 1.83
C SER A 42 4.93 -7.70 2.70
N LYS A 43 5.49 -7.83 3.91
CA LYS A 43 5.79 -6.70 4.80
C LYS A 43 6.88 -5.81 4.22
N ILE A 44 7.90 -6.39 3.59
CA ILE A 44 8.93 -5.62 2.87
C ILE A 44 8.29 -4.84 1.71
N ALA A 45 7.37 -5.44 0.95
CA ALA A 45 6.65 -4.74 -0.11
C ALA A 45 5.84 -3.55 0.43
N LEU A 46 5.11 -3.75 1.54
CA LEU A 46 4.38 -2.67 2.20
C LEU A 46 5.31 -1.56 2.73
N LEU A 47 6.42 -1.93 3.38
CA LEU A 47 7.43 -0.98 3.85
C LEU A 47 8.00 -0.16 2.70
N ALA A 48 8.24 -0.78 1.54
CA ALA A 48 8.69 -0.09 0.35
C ALA A 48 7.65 0.92 -0.14
N LEU A 49 6.36 0.53 -0.19
CA LEU A 49 5.26 1.46 -0.49
C LEU A 49 5.22 2.63 0.49
N CYS A 50 5.26 2.38 1.81
CA CYS A 50 5.23 3.43 2.82
C CYS A 50 6.41 4.41 2.70
N ARG A 51 7.59 3.94 2.28
CA ARG A 51 8.76 4.79 2.04
C ARG A 51 8.70 5.55 0.71
N PHE A 52 8.07 4.96 -0.30
CA PHE A 52 7.89 5.54 -1.62
C PHE A 52 6.80 6.63 -1.60
N ALA A 53 5.68 6.36 -0.94
CA ALA A 53 4.49 7.19 -0.92
C ALA A 53 4.74 8.69 -0.71
N PRO A 54 5.42 9.14 0.36
CA PRO A 54 5.63 10.57 0.60
C PRO A 54 6.54 11.24 -0.44
N ARG A 55 7.44 10.48 -1.08
CA ARG A 55 8.35 11.00 -2.12
C ARG A 55 7.66 11.19 -3.46
N ASP A 56 6.56 10.48 -3.66
CA ASP A 56 5.81 10.44 -4.91
C ASP A 56 4.45 11.16 -4.81
N GLY A 57 4.21 11.87 -3.69
CA GLY A 57 2.98 12.63 -3.49
C GLY A 57 1.74 11.78 -3.15
N ILE A 58 1.93 10.53 -2.72
CA ILE A 58 0.86 9.71 -2.14
C ILE A 58 0.68 10.13 -0.69
N ALA A 59 -0.48 10.71 -0.38
CA ALA A 59 -0.86 11.17 0.95
C ALA A 59 -1.57 10.09 1.76
N LEU A 60 -2.24 9.13 1.09
CA LEU A 60 -3.04 8.09 1.72
C LEU A 60 -2.79 6.74 1.05
N ILE A 61 -2.57 5.72 1.87
CA ILE A 61 -2.61 4.31 1.49
C ILE A 61 -3.91 3.74 2.05
N ASP A 62 -4.79 3.30 1.18
CA ASP A 62 -6.07 2.69 1.54
C ASP A 62 -5.93 1.16 1.47
N VAL A 63 -6.18 0.49 2.59
CA VAL A 63 -6.14 -0.98 2.73
C VAL A 63 -7.53 -1.60 2.85
N GLN A 64 -8.58 -0.81 2.54
CA GLN A 64 -9.99 -1.16 2.45
C GLN A 64 -10.60 -1.71 3.75
N LEU A 65 -10.31 -2.98 4.08
CA LEU A 65 -10.86 -3.66 5.24
C LEU A 65 -9.75 -3.89 6.28
N PRO A 66 -9.95 -3.47 7.54
CA PRO A 66 -8.99 -3.73 8.59
C PRO A 66 -8.90 -5.24 8.83
N THR A 67 -7.68 -5.70 9.10
CA THR A 67 -7.41 -7.06 9.56
C THR A 67 -6.39 -6.98 10.69
N PRO A 68 -6.35 -7.92 11.64
CA PRO A 68 -5.36 -7.91 12.71
C PRO A 68 -3.90 -7.85 12.19
N HIS A 69 -3.68 -8.43 11.00
CA HIS A 69 -2.39 -8.33 10.31
C HIS A 69 -2.05 -6.89 9.92
N LEU A 70 -2.96 -6.18 9.26
CA LEU A 70 -2.78 -4.79 8.86
C LEU A 70 -2.67 -3.85 10.06
N ASP A 71 -3.46 -4.10 11.11
CA ASP A 71 -3.40 -3.32 12.34
C ASP A 71 -2.00 -3.41 12.99
N SER A 72 -1.41 -4.62 13.02
CA SER A 72 -0.03 -4.81 13.50
C SER A 72 1.04 -4.13 12.64
N LEU A 73 0.70 -3.74 11.41
CA LEU A 73 1.57 -3.01 10.49
C LEU A 73 1.34 -1.49 10.53
N GLY A 74 0.48 -1.02 11.42
CA GLY A 74 0.18 0.40 11.62
C GLY A 74 -0.99 0.93 10.80
N ALA A 75 -1.84 0.07 10.24
CA ALA A 75 -3.10 0.51 9.64
C ALA A 75 -4.05 1.04 10.74
N GLU A 76 -4.77 2.11 10.43
CA GLU A 76 -5.74 2.72 11.34
C GLU A 76 -7.12 2.77 10.69
N ALA A 77 -8.12 2.23 11.38
CA ALA A 77 -9.51 2.42 10.98
C ALA A 77 -9.97 3.83 11.32
N ILE A 78 -10.38 4.59 10.30
CA ILE A 78 -10.93 5.95 10.45
C ILE A 78 -12.40 5.98 10.01
N PRO A 79 -13.23 6.87 10.60
CA PRO A 79 -14.59 7.08 10.11
C PRO A 79 -14.60 7.48 8.64
N ARG A 80 -15.59 7.02 7.88
CA ARG A 80 -15.73 7.36 6.44
C ARG A 80 -15.69 8.86 6.17
N ALA A 81 -16.30 9.68 7.02
CA ALA A 81 -16.27 11.14 6.89
C ALA A 81 -14.85 11.70 6.96
N GLU A 82 -14.01 11.15 7.85
CA GLU A 82 -12.60 11.54 7.98
C GLU A 82 -11.78 11.07 6.76
N TYR A 83 -12.01 9.85 6.27
CA TYR A 83 -11.38 9.37 5.03
C TYR A 83 -11.67 10.29 3.83
N LEU A 84 -12.96 10.60 3.61
CA LEU A 84 -13.38 11.51 2.51
C LEU A 84 -12.78 12.90 2.68
N ARG A 85 -12.70 13.42 3.91
CA ARG A 85 -12.07 14.72 4.20
C ARG A 85 -10.58 14.72 3.86
N ARG A 86 -9.84 13.65 4.21
CA ARG A 86 -8.41 13.56 3.91
C ARG A 86 -8.14 13.43 2.41
N ILE A 87 -8.96 12.66 1.69
CA ILE A 87 -8.89 12.54 0.22
C ILE A 87 -9.13 13.89 -0.45
N ALA A 88 -10.20 14.59 -0.06
CA ALA A 88 -10.51 15.93 -0.57
C ALA A 88 -9.36 16.93 -0.31
N ALA A 89 -8.80 16.91 0.90
CA ALA A 89 -7.68 17.77 1.27
C ALA A 89 -6.39 17.45 0.50
N ALA A 90 -6.20 16.21 0.05
CA ALA A 90 -5.05 15.79 -0.73
C ALA A 90 -5.17 16.14 -2.23
N GLY A 91 -6.34 16.58 -2.69
CA GLY A 91 -6.58 17.00 -4.08
C GLY A 91 -7.29 15.96 -4.94
N LEU A 92 -8.15 15.12 -4.33
CA LEU A 92 -9.08 14.22 -5.01
C LEU A 92 -10.54 14.62 -4.84
#